data_AF-A0A9P1ESG6-F1
#
_entry.id   AF-A0A9P1ESG6-F1
#
_cell.length_a   1.000
_cell.length_b   1.000
_cell.length_c   1.000
_cell.angle_alpha   90.00
_cell.angle_beta   90.00
_cell.angle_gamma   90.00
#
_symmetry.space_group_name_H-M   'P 1'
#
loop_
_entity.id
_entity.type
_entity.pdbx_description
1 polymer ?
#
loop_
_entity_poly.entity_id
_entity_poly.type
_entity_poly.pdbx_seq_one_letter_code
_entity_poly.pdbx_strand_id
1 'polypeptide(L)'
;MHSNWKQTPILAEISEYIADGNETNFWGFVKKVQVQRIGNISNNTEHDQYEIGISIAEQILSPSKINLLRLALSTRMMSPRVEIHRQLGAPFQPEHCTSFFVFGAQSGCHLSKLNIGKQDETSTEVFEFDHIYPTNSIASKTLVLYGELGSDQLNPLLLGAKALADSEDDVRFVFRHFKPTTPDQSPVSLSGYGVELAIKNTEYKAVDSNKSNDEPENLHGLNFKILNEKHLNQRKELESLRDHLEKMGEIAPLKLWQIHDLGFKTCQKMKMGLELNSAEKVLQDFPVHSRAISHINVDERFRKSVKIFQKKMNEKQIESGMNILAINGRVVAKGDKHIDLFSLMEVVKQEQQTVEDVANMGLKSDIDFSRLLTAVDLSPIESSVYALDYRDTLPHYLNDLESNRGRYTSLELLLQPFSNGQIRPISRNIFTLILFCDPFDSNDLLFEAIQNYHKAGVYIRFGVVPVFDEKRHGISVQEAVGKKTVAREKSSLWPTKTSLLNAIQNNA
;
A
#
# COMPACT_ATOMS: atom_id res chain seq x y z
N MET A 1 -5.66 19.90 6.68
CA MET A 1 -6.76 18.93 6.91
C MET A 1 -6.62 18.41 8.33
N HIS A 2 -7.71 18.19 9.05
CA HIS A 2 -7.66 17.76 10.46
C HIS A 2 -8.29 16.37 10.61
N SER A 3 -7.78 15.59 11.56
CA SER A 3 -8.33 14.30 11.94
C SER A 3 -9.61 14.43 12.76
N ASN A 4 -10.33 13.31 12.87
CA ASN A 4 -11.47 13.18 13.81
C ASN A 4 -11.02 12.90 15.25
N TRP A 5 -9.76 12.52 15.47
CA TRP A 5 -9.19 12.29 16.79
C TRP A 5 -8.30 13.43 17.27
N LYS A 6 -8.09 13.52 18.59
CA LYS A 6 -7.28 14.55 19.24
C LYS A 6 -5.78 14.22 19.17
N GLN A 7 -4.96 15.24 19.40
CA GLN A 7 -3.49 15.14 19.43
C GLN A 7 -2.98 13.94 20.25
N THR A 8 -2.11 13.14 19.63
CA THR A 8 -1.46 11.95 20.22
C THR A 8 -0.06 12.28 20.75
N PRO A 9 0.42 11.61 21.82
CA PRO A 9 1.76 11.85 22.37
C PRO A 9 2.88 11.46 21.41
N ILE A 10 3.90 12.32 21.27
CA ILE A 10 5.02 12.10 20.33
C ILE A 10 5.84 10.86 20.71
N LEU A 11 6.11 10.64 22.00
CA LEU A 11 6.85 9.47 22.46
C LEU A 11 6.13 8.15 22.13
N ALA A 12 4.79 8.16 22.16
CA ALA A 12 3.98 7.03 21.74
C ALA A 12 4.11 6.79 20.22
N GLU A 13 4.01 7.84 19.39
CA GLU A 13 4.19 7.70 17.95
C GLU A 13 5.60 7.20 17.57
N ILE A 14 6.63 7.61 18.32
CA ILE A 14 8.01 7.11 18.14
C ILE A 14 8.09 5.62 18.50
N SER A 15 7.54 5.21 19.63
CA SER A 15 7.60 3.80 20.04
C SER A 15 6.84 2.89 19.08
N GLU A 16 5.65 3.30 18.62
CA GLU A 16 4.88 2.55 17.61
C GLU A 16 5.66 2.42 16.29
N TYR A 17 6.36 3.47 15.86
CA TYR A 17 7.22 3.38 14.67
C TYR A 17 8.37 2.39 14.86
N ILE A 18 8.97 2.34 16.05
CA ILE A 18 10.05 1.41 16.37
C ILE A 18 9.52 -0.03 16.39
N ALA A 19 8.33 -0.24 16.96
CA ALA A 19 7.70 -1.54 17.05
C ALA A 19 7.34 -2.14 15.69
N ASP A 20 6.89 -1.30 14.74
CA ASP A 20 6.62 -1.68 13.35
C ASP A 20 7.83 -2.37 12.68
N GLY A 21 9.05 -1.99 13.07
CA GLY A 21 10.27 -2.65 12.62
C GLY A 21 10.65 -3.89 13.44
N ASN A 22 10.67 -3.78 14.77
CA ASN A 22 11.04 -4.89 15.65
C ASN A 22 10.51 -4.69 17.09
N GLU A 23 9.70 -5.64 17.55
CA GLU A 23 9.12 -5.67 18.90
C GLU A 23 10.17 -5.65 20.04
N THR A 24 11.36 -6.23 19.83
CA THR A 24 12.43 -6.18 20.84
C THR A 24 12.99 -4.77 21.00
N ASN A 25 13.06 -4.00 19.91
CA ASN A 25 13.48 -2.60 19.92
C ASN A 25 12.44 -1.71 20.60
N PHE A 26 11.14 -2.04 20.48
CA PHE A 26 10.09 -1.36 21.24
C PHE A 26 10.32 -1.45 22.74
N TRP A 27 10.48 -2.66 23.30
CA TRP A 27 10.75 -2.83 24.72
C TRP A 27 12.08 -2.21 25.16
N GLY A 28 13.09 -2.22 24.27
CA GLY A 28 14.33 -1.49 24.46
C GLY A 28 14.13 0.02 24.59
N PHE A 29 13.28 0.61 23.73
CA PHE A 29 12.92 2.02 23.77
C PHE A 29 12.14 2.36 25.05
N VAL A 30 11.10 1.59 25.37
CA VAL A 30 10.32 1.77 26.60
C VAL A 30 11.24 1.77 27.83
N LYS A 31 12.13 0.78 27.95
CA LYS A 31 13.09 0.70 29.06
C LYS A 31 13.98 1.94 29.16
N LYS A 32 14.51 2.43 28.04
CA LYS A 32 15.37 3.63 28.04
C LYS A 32 14.61 4.88 28.45
N VAL A 33 13.38 5.06 27.95
CA VAL A 33 12.49 6.17 28.35
C VAL A 33 12.25 6.15 29.87
N GLN A 34 12.06 4.97 30.47
CA GLN A 34 11.89 4.84 31.92
C GLN A 34 13.16 5.20 32.71
N VAL A 35 14.33 4.71 32.26
CA VAL A 35 15.61 4.90 32.96
C VAL A 35 16.06 6.35 32.92
N GLN A 36 15.86 7.03 31.79
CA GLN A 36 16.32 8.40 31.60
C GLN A 36 15.55 9.41 32.46
N ARG A 37 14.56 8.95 33.27
CA ARG A 37 13.74 9.72 34.22
C ARG A 37 13.54 11.12 33.71
N ILE A 38 12.79 11.22 32.61
CA ILE A 38 12.39 12.51 32.06
C ILE A 38 11.48 13.14 33.12
N GLY A 39 12.07 13.95 34.01
CA GLY A 39 11.36 14.54 35.14
C GLY A 39 10.08 15.19 34.64
N ASN A 40 8.93 14.68 35.10
CA ASN A 40 7.59 15.04 34.64
C ASN A 40 7.54 15.40 33.13
N ILE A 41 7.48 14.40 32.25
CA ILE A 41 7.12 14.59 30.82
C ILE A 41 5.93 15.55 30.63
N SER A 42 5.00 15.52 31.59
CA SER A 42 3.86 16.42 31.73
C SER A 42 4.20 17.92 31.66
N ASN A 43 5.42 18.30 32.08
CA ASN A 43 5.90 19.69 32.11
C ASN A 43 6.80 20.03 30.92
N ASN A 44 7.25 19.03 30.15
CA ASN A 44 8.10 19.25 28.99
C ASN A 44 7.27 19.70 27.79
N THR A 45 7.84 20.58 26.98
CA THR A 45 7.19 20.96 25.73
C THR A 45 7.17 19.78 24.75
N GLU A 46 6.25 19.78 23.79
CA GLU A 46 6.21 18.76 22.74
C GLU A 46 7.55 18.66 21.98
N HIS A 47 8.24 19.79 21.80
CA HIS A 47 9.57 19.85 21.21
C HIS A 47 10.62 19.13 22.06
N ASP A 48 10.63 19.33 23.37
CA ASP A 48 11.57 18.65 24.26
C ASP A 48 11.32 17.13 24.27
N GLN A 49 10.05 16.71 24.26
CA GLN A 49 9.68 15.30 24.15
C GLN A 49 10.14 14.68 22.83
N TYR A 50 10.04 15.43 21.73
CA TYR A 50 10.56 15.03 20.42
C TYR A 50 12.08 14.84 20.45
N GLU A 51 12.83 15.84 20.92
CA GLU A 51 14.31 15.78 20.96
C GLU A 51 14.80 14.62 21.83
N ILE A 52 14.19 14.43 23.00
CA ILE A 52 14.51 13.31 23.88
C ILE A 52 14.18 11.97 23.20
N GLY A 53 12.98 11.85 22.61
CA GLY A 53 12.55 10.64 21.92
C GLY A 53 13.48 10.26 20.76
N ILE A 54 13.90 11.24 19.95
CA ILE A 54 14.86 11.04 18.86
C ILE A 54 16.23 10.63 19.41
N SER A 55 16.73 11.29 20.47
CA SER A 55 18.02 10.94 21.08
C SER A 55 18.06 9.51 21.62
N ILE A 56 16.93 8.99 22.10
CA ILE A 56 16.80 7.60 22.55
C ILE A 56 16.73 6.66 21.35
N ALA A 57 15.94 7.02 20.33
CA ALA A 57 15.80 6.25 19.10
C ALA A 57 17.14 6.11 18.36
N GLU A 58 17.99 7.15 18.33
CA GLU A 58 19.33 7.13 17.73
C GLU A 58 20.27 6.11 18.38
N GLN A 59 20.03 5.73 19.63
CA GLN A 59 20.80 4.70 20.31
C GLN A 59 20.29 3.27 20.04
N ILE A 60 19.20 3.12 19.30
CA ILE A 60 18.54 1.83 19.01
C ILE A 60 18.53 1.57 17.49
N LEU A 61 18.28 2.62 16.70
CA LEU A 61 18.11 2.55 15.25
C LEU A 61 19.36 3.05 14.50
N SER A 62 19.50 2.62 13.24
CA SER A 62 20.53 3.12 12.33
C SER A 62 20.24 4.58 11.90
N PRO A 63 21.27 5.37 11.49
CA PRO A 63 21.07 6.76 11.07
C PRO A 63 20.04 6.93 9.93
N SER A 64 20.01 5.98 8.99
CA SER A 64 19.04 5.98 7.89
C SER A 64 17.61 5.77 8.38
N LYS A 65 17.39 4.91 9.39
CA LYS A 65 16.07 4.66 9.99
C LYS A 65 15.56 5.89 10.75
N ILE A 66 16.45 6.71 11.30
CA ILE A 66 16.10 7.95 12.00
C ILE A 66 15.54 9.01 11.04
N ASN A 67 16.08 9.14 9.83
CA ASN A 67 15.53 10.07 8.84
C ASN A 67 14.11 9.67 8.41
N LEU A 68 13.83 8.37 8.24
CA LEU A 68 12.49 7.89 7.99
C LEU A 68 11.56 8.07 9.19
N LEU A 69 12.05 7.87 10.42
CA LEU A 69 11.30 8.16 11.64
C LEU A 69 10.88 9.63 11.68
N ARG A 70 11.79 10.57 11.40
CA ARG A 70 11.47 12.01 11.34
C ARG A 70 10.36 12.31 10.32
N LEU A 71 10.40 11.68 9.15
CA LEU A 71 9.36 11.83 8.13
C LEU A 71 8.04 11.17 8.54
N ALA A 72 8.07 10.03 9.23
CA ALA A 72 6.86 9.38 9.76
C ALA A 72 6.19 10.21 10.86
N LEU A 73 6.98 10.90 11.69
CA LEU A 73 6.47 11.81 12.72
C LEU A 73 5.90 13.10 12.09
N SER A 74 6.56 13.69 11.10
CA SER A 74 6.04 14.89 10.43
C SER A 74 4.73 14.62 9.67
N THR A 75 4.53 13.37 9.24
CA THR A 75 3.31 12.91 8.56
C THR A 75 2.26 12.33 9.51
N ARG A 76 2.56 12.22 10.81
CA ARG A 76 1.69 11.63 11.84
C ARG A 76 1.22 10.22 11.48
N MET A 77 2.08 9.45 10.82
CA MET A 77 1.77 8.11 10.30
C MET A 77 1.31 7.14 11.40
N MET A 78 1.88 7.24 12.61
CA MET A 78 1.58 6.35 13.74
C MET A 78 0.46 6.86 14.65
N SER A 79 -0.04 8.08 14.44
CA SER A 79 -1.11 8.67 15.24
C SER A 79 -2.40 7.83 15.27
N PRO A 80 -2.87 7.24 14.15
CA PRO A 80 -4.05 6.37 14.17
C PRO A 80 -3.89 5.12 15.06
N ARG A 81 -2.68 4.55 15.15
CA ARG A 81 -2.41 3.38 15.99
C ARG A 81 -2.48 3.73 17.48
N VAL A 82 -1.87 4.86 17.85
CA VAL A 82 -1.97 5.40 19.21
C VAL A 82 -3.43 5.73 19.57
N GLU A 83 -4.21 6.22 18.61
CA GLU A 83 -5.65 6.47 18.79
C GLU A 83 -6.45 5.21 19.10
N ILE A 84 -6.17 4.12 18.40
CA ILE A 84 -6.81 2.81 18.65
C ILE A 84 -6.54 2.36 20.08
N HIS A 85 -5.28 2.44 20.55
CA HIS A 85 -4.93 2.12 21.94
C HIS A 85 -5.74 2.95 22.94
N ARG A 86 -5.90 4.24 22.66
CA ARG A 86 -6.71 5.14 23.51
C ARG A 86 -8.17 4.72 23.55
N GLN A 87 -8.78 4.43 22.40
CA GLN A 87 -10.19 4.04 22.31
C GLN A 87 -10.47 2.70 23.01
N LEU A 88 -9.55 1.74 22.91
CA LEU A 88 -9.64 0.47 23.63
C LEU A 88 -9.53 0.64 25.15
N GLY A 89 -8.76 1.63 25.63
CA GLY A 89 -8.59 1.88 27.06
C GLY A 89 -9.71 2.71 27.70
N ALA A 90 -10.40 3.55 26.92
CA ALA A 90 -11.37 4.51 27.44
C ALA A 90 -12.51 3.89 28.28
N PRO A 91 -13.10 2.73 27.93
CA PRO A 91 -14.14 2.10 28.75
C PRO A 91 -13.68 1.60 30.12
N PHE A 92 -12.37 1.34 30.27
CA PHE A 92 -11.81 0.70 31.46
C PHE A 92 -11.12 1.68 32.41
N GLN A 93 -11.05 2.96 32.05
CA GLN A 93 -10.33 3.98 32.80
C GLN A 93 -10.90 4.17 34.22
N PRO A 94 -10.11 3.92 35.28
CA PRO A 94 -10.52 4.22 36.65
C PRO A 94 -10.52 5.74 36.94
N GLU A 95 -11.34 6.16 37.90
CA GLU A 95 -11.34 7.54 38.38
C GLU A 95 -9.97 7.92 38.98
N HIS A 96 -9.51 9.15 38.68
CA HIS A 96 -8.27 9.75 39.20
C HIS A 96 -6.95 9.09 38.78
N CYS A 97 -6.93 8.28 37.73
CA CYS A 97 -5.71 7.62 37.25
C CYS A 97 -5.45 7.87 35.76
N THR A 98 -4.19 8.19 35.43
CA THR A 98 -3.74 8.36 34.04
C THR A 98 -3.12 7.08 33.48
N SER A 99 -2.59 6.22 34.35
CA SER A 99 -2.11 4.89 34.01
C SER A 99 -2.78 3.84 34.89
N PHE A 100 -3.16 2.71 34.30
CA PHE A 100 -3.91 1.65 34.97
C PHE A 100 -3.68 0.29 34.32
N PHE A 101 -4.04 -0.78 35.03
CA PHE A 101 -4.07 -2.14 34.51
C PHE A 101 -5.52 -2.61 34.31
N VAL A 102 -5.68 -3.58 33.41
CA VAL A 102 -6.92 -4.31 33.15
C VAL A 102 -6.58 -5.80 33.11
N PHE A 103 -7.31 -6.60 33.88
CA PHE A 103 -7.20 -8.05 33.92
C PHE A 103 -8.62 -8.63 34.01
N GLY A 104 -9.15 -9.03 32.84
CA GLY A 104 -10.56 -9.35 32.63
C GLY A 104 -11.48 -8.27 33.20
N ALA A 105 -12.27 -8.63 34.22
CA ALA A 105 -13.19 -7.68 34.86
C ALA A 105 -12.54 -6.72 35.88
N GLN A 106 -11.25 -6.90 36.20
CA GLN A 106 -10.55 -6.07 37.19
C GLN A 106 -9.83 -4.92 36.49
N SER A 107 -10.03 -3.68 36.97
CA SER A 107 -9.20 -2.54 36.59
C SER A 107 -8.74 -1.75 37.82
N GLY A 108 -7.54 -1.15 37.73
CA GLY A 108 -6.99 -0.38 38.84
C GLY A 108 -5.66 0.30 38.53
N CYS A 109 -5.26 1.22 39.40
CA CYS A 109 -4.07 2.06 39.19
C CYS A 109 -2.80 1.49 39.80
N HIS A 110 -2.92 0.51 40.69
CA HIS A 110 -1.80 -0.13 41.39
C HIS A 110 -1.94 -1.64 41.35
N LEU A 111 -0.89 -2.33 40.90
CA LEU A 111 -0.85 -3.79 40.80
C LEU A 111 -1.02 -4.49 42.15
N SER A 112 -0.86 -3.81 43.28
CA SER A 112 -1.15 -4.36 44.61
C SER A 112 -2.62 -4.80 44.78
N LYS A 113 -3.54 -4.28 43.96
CA LYS A 113 -4.97 -4.66 43.96
C LYS A 113 -5.29 -5.81 43.00
N LEU A 114 -4.33 -6.27 42.20
CA LEU A 114 -4.53 -7.33 41.21
C LEU A 114 -4.65 -8.70 41.90
N ASN A 115 -5.68 -9.47 41.53
CA ASN A 115 -5.80 -10.87 41.94
C ASN A 115 -5.77 -11.80 40.72
N ILE A 116 -4.63 -12.48 40.53
CA ILE A 116 -4.33 -13.38 39.39
C ILE A 116 -5.02 -14.76 39.54
N GLY A 117 -5.46 -15.10 40.76
CA GLY A 117 -6.07 -16.39 41.08
C GLY A 117 -7.57 -16.49 40.77
N LYS A 118 -8.24 -15.37 40.46
CA LYS A 118 -9.62 -15.41 40.00
C LYS A 118 -9.64 -15.90 38.54
N GLN A 119 -10.32 -17.03 38.29
CA GLN A 119 -10.59 -17.47 36.93
C GLN A 119 -11.41 -16.40 36.21
N ASP A 120 -10.85 -15.88 35.12
CA ASP A 120 -11.55 -14.97 34.22
C ASP A 120 -12.35 -15.79 33.21
N GLU A 121 -13.67 -15.63 33.22
CA GLU A 121 -14.55 -16.13 32.15
C GLU A 121 -14.49 -15.25 30.89
N THR A 122 -13.93 -14.03 30.99
CA THR A 122 -13.74 -13.09 29.89
C THR A 122 -12.26 -12.95 29.55
N SER A 123 -11.78 -13.68 28.55
CA SER A 123 -10.41 -13.49 28.05
C SER A 123 -10.28 -12.10 27.43
N THR A 124 -9.34 -11.29 27.91
CA THR A 124 -9.01 -10.01 27.27
C THR A 124 -8.51 -10.25 25.85
N GLU A 125 -9.16 -9.63 24.85
CA GLU A 125 -8.74 -9.76 23.45
C GLU A 125 -7.36 -9.10 23.24
N VAL A 126 -6.46 -9.88 22.65
CA VAL A 126 -5.12 -9.45 22.21
C VAL A 126 -5.15 -9.30 20.70
N PHE A 127 -4.75 -8.13 20.22
CA PHE A 127 -4.70 -7.80 18.80
C PHE A 127 -3.29 -7.96 18.23
N GLU A 128 -3.17 -8.04 16.92
CA GLU A 128 -1.88 -8.19 16.23
C GLU A 128 -0.94 -7.00 16.47
N PHE A 129 -1.49 -5.80 16.67
CA PHE A 129 -0.72 -4.59 16.92
C PHE A 129 -0.29 -4.42 18.39
N ASP A 130 -0.71 -5.31 19.29
CA ASP A 130 -0.40 -5.21 20.71
C ASP A 130 1.06 -5.60 21.02
N HIS A 131 1.67 -4.85 21.94
CA HIS A 131 3.02 -5.13 22.40
C HIS A 131 2.99 -6.13 23.56
N ILE A 132 3.45 -7.36 23.33
CA ILE A 132 3.40 -8.46 24.29
C ILE A 132 4.76 -8.64 24.97
N TYR A 133 4.75 -8.76 26.30
CA TYR A 133 5.90 -9.14 27.10
C TYR A 133 5.60 -10.38 27.98
N PRO A 134 6.50 -11.38 28.04
CA PRO A 134 7.70 -11.54 27.22
C PRO A 134 7.37 -11.71 25.72
N THR A 135 8.29 -11.30 24.83
CA THR A 135 8.07 -11.40 23.38
C THR A 135 7.73 -12.84 22.97
N ASN A 136 6.69 -13.03 22.17
CA ASN A 136 6.18 -14.35 21.74
C ASN A 136 5.65 -15.26 22.87
N SER A 137 5.21 -14.69 23.99
CA SER A 137 4.62 -15.47 25.08
C SER A 137 3.29 -16.15 24.69
N ILE A 138 3.21 -17.45 24.98
CA ILE A 138 2.02 -18.30 24.82
C ILE A 138 1.15 -18.38 26.09
N ALA A 139 1.47 -17.58 27.11
CA ALA A 139 0.72 -17.57 28.37
C ALA A 139 -0.77 -17.24 28.15
N SER A 140 -1.63 -17.89 28.94
CA SER A 140 -3.08 -17.77 28.81
C SER A 140 -3.61 -16.51 29.50
N LYS A 141 -3.06 -16.14 30.65
CA LYS A 141 -3.49 -14.97 31.42
C LYS A 141 -2.83 -13.70 30.88
N THR A 142 -3.65 -12.75 30.44
CA THR A 142 -3.17 -11.50 29.83
C THR A 142 -3.55 -10.29 30.68
N LEU A 143 -2.53 -9.62 31.21
CA LEU A 143 -2.65 -8.32 31.88
C LEU A 143 -2.45 -7.19 30.87
N VAL A 144 -3.40 -6.29 30.70
CA VAL A 144 -3.24 -5.13 29.80
C VAL A 144 -2.93 -3.89 30.61
N LEU A 145 -1.87 -3.19 30.24
CA LEU A 145 -1.42 -1.95 30.86
C LEU A 145 -1.71 -0.79 29.93
N TYR A 146 -2.34 0.24 30.47
CA TYR A 146 -2.64 1.49 29.79
C TYR A 146 -1.87 2.63 30.47
N GLY A 147 -1.23 3.49 29.67
CA GLY A 147 -0.66 4.73 30.19
C GLY A 147 0.16 5.52 29.19
N GLU A 148 0.59 6.70 29.61
CA GLU A 148 1.45 7.58 28.83
C GLU A 148 2.91 7.23 29.08
N LEU A 149 3.67 7.02 27.99
CA LEU A 149 5.09 6.69 28.07
C LEU A 149 5.88 7.77 28.82
N GLY A 150 6.68 7.31 29.77
CA GLY A 150 7.53 8.15 30.61
C GLY A 150 6.77 8.95 31.68
N SER A 151 5.48 8.68 31.89
CA SER A 151 4.77 9.16 33.07
C SER A 151 5.23 8.45 34.35
N ASP A 152 5.23 9.18 35.47
CA ASP A 152 5.63 8.63 36.77
C ASP A 152 4.68 7.54 37.28
N GLN A 153 3.40 7.57 36.86
CA GLN A 153 2.41 6.56 37.23
C GLN A 153 2.58 5.24 36.48
N LEU A 154 3.06 5.28 35.23
CA LEU A 154 3.26 4.08 34.41
C LEU A 154 4.49 3.27 34.84
N ASN A 155 5.55 3.93 35.29
CA ASN A 155 6.80 3.28 35.69
C ASN A 155 6.64 2.13 36.71
N PRO A 156 5.96 2.32 37.86
CA PRO A 156 5.76 1.24 38.82
C PRO A 156 4.87 0.12 38.27
N LEU A 157 3.90 0.43 37.39
CA LEU A 157 3.06 -0.57 36.73
C LEU A 157 3.87 -1.46 35.80
N LEU A 158 4.70 -0.89 34.92
CA LEU A 158 5.55 -1.65 34.01
C LEU A 158 6.58 -2.51 34.75
N LEU A 159 7.22 -1.97 35.79
CA LEU A 159 8.18 -2.73 36.60
C LEU A 159 7.51 -3.89 37.36
N GLY A 160 6.35 -3.64 37.97
CA GLY A 160 5.61 -4.67 38.69
C GLY A 160 5.05 -5.75 37.76
N ALA A 161 4.52 -5.38 36.59
CA ALA A 161 3.99 -6.32 35.61
C ALA A 161 5.11 -7.19 35.01
N LYS A 162 6.28 -6.59 34.76
CA LYS A 162 7.47 -7.33 34.36
C LYS A 162 7.92 -8.32 35.43
N ALA A 163 8.01 -7.88 36.69
CA ALA A 163 8.37 -8.77 37.79
C ALA A 163 7.36 -9.93 37.93
N LEU A 164 6.06 -9.68 37.74
CA LEU A 164 5.01 -10.71 37.75
C LEU A 164 5.18 -11.70 36.60
N ALA A 165 5.33 -11.22 35.36
CA ALA A 165 5.52 -12.07 34.19
C ALA A 165 6.84 -12.85 34.20
N ASP A 166 7.89 -12.31 34.84
CA ASP A 166 9.16 -13.01 35.04
C ASP A 166 9.06 -14.05 36.18
N SER A 167 8.08 -13.95 37.09
CA SER A 167 7.89 -14.86 38.24
C SER A 167 6.84 -15.95 38.03
N GLU A 168 5.83 -15.70 37.19
CA GLU A 168 4.69 -16.58 36.95
C GLU A 168 4.69 -17.02 35.47
N ASP A 169 4.85 -18.32 35.21
CA ASP A 169 5.03 -18.84 33.84
C ASP A 169 3.79 -18.68 32.93
N ASP A 170 2.59 -18.59 33.52
CA ASP A 170 1.31 -18.46 32.79
C ASP A 170 0.75 -17.03 32.81
N VAL A 171 1.62 -16.02 32.97
CA VAL A 171 1.22 -14.60 32.91
C VAL A 171 2.03 -13.87 31.84
N ARG A 172 1.32 -13.20 30.92
CA ARG A 172 1.90 -12.20 30.02
C ARG A 172 1.24 -10.86 30.24
N PHE A 173 1.93 -9.79 29.87
CA PHE A 173 1.30 -8.47 29.82
C PHE A 173 1.43 -7.82 28.46
N VAL A 174 0.45 -6.98 28.17
CA VAL A 174 0.37 -6.14 26.97
C VAL A 174 0.45 -4.69 27.40
N PHE A 175 1.19 -3.87 26.65
CA PHE A 175 1.19 -2.43 26.87
C PHE A 175 0.51 -1.70 25.71
N ARG A 176 -0.49 -0.86 26.05
CA ARG A 176 -1.23 0.01 25.13
C ARG A 176 -1.07 1.46 25.57
N HIS A 177 -0.84 2.35 24.61
CA HIS A 177 -0.73 3.78 24.91
C HIS A 177 -2.07 4.37 25.35
N PHE A 178 -2.06 5.16 26.43
CA PHE A 178 -3.26 5.84 26.89
C PHE A 178 -2.94 7.21 27.47
N LYS A 179 -3.59 8.23 26.91
CA LYS A 179 -3.61 9.59 27.46
C LYS A 179 -5.03 10.13 27.34
N PRO A 180 -5.67 10.53 28.46
CA PRO A 180 -6.99 11.13 28.43
C PRO A 180 -7.00 12.41 27.57
N THR A 181 -8.03 12.58 26.77
CA THR A 181 -8.25 13.81 26.00
C THR A 181 -8.99 14.85 26.81
N THR A 182 -8.60 16.12 26.65
CA THR A 182 -9.42 17.24 27.12
C THR A 182 -10.31 17.76 25.98
N PRO A 183 -11.49 18.32 26.28
CA PRO A 183 -12.40 18.87 25.26
C PRO A 183 -11.72 19.92 24.36
N ASP A 184 -10.88 20.76 24.98
CA ASP A 184 -10.18 21.89 24.35
C ASP A 184 -8.96 21.48 23.51
N GLN A 185 -8.59 20.20 23.52
CA GLN A 185 -7.44 19.72 22.77
C GLN A 185 -7.69 19.83 21.26
N SER A 186 -6.69 20.28 20.51
CA SER A 186 -6.79 20.35 19.04
C SER A 186 -6.77 18.95 18.41
N PRO A 187 -7.45 18.79 17.24
CA PRO A 187 -7.28 17.60 16.42
C PRO A 187 -5.88 17.57 15.78
N VAL A 188 -5.44 16.38 15.39
CA VAL A 188 -4.17 16.21 14.66
C VAL A 188 -4.28 16.86 13.28
N SER A 189 -3.29 17.69 12.93
CA SER A 189 -3.11 18.17 11.56
C SER A 189 -2.52 17.04 10.71
N LEU A 190 -3.25 16.65 9.67
CA LEU A 190 -2.85 15.57 8.77
C LEU A 190 -1.99 16.11 7.63
N SER A 191 -1.12 15.25 7.11
CA SER A 191 -0.22 15.49 5.97
C SER A 191 -0.40 14.38 4.91
N GLY A 192 0.24 14.53 3.75
CA GLY A 192 0.20 13.51 2.69
C GLY A 192 -0.94 13.65 1.67
N TYR A 193 -1.63 14.79 1.65
CA TYR A 193 -2.64 15.11 0.63
C TYR A 193 -2.17 16.19 -0.33
N GLY A 194 -2.68 16.16 -1.56
CA GLY A 194 -2.55 17.24 -2.54
C GLY A 194 -3.80 18.12 -2.55
N VAL A 195 -3.63 19.42 -2.84
CA VAL A 195 -4.73 20.35 -3.09
C VAL A 195 -4.69 20.74 -4.55
N GLU A 196 -5.79 20.52 -5.25
CA GLU A 196 -5.94 20.92 -6.65
C GLU A 196 -6.81 22.17 -6.75
N LEU A 197 -6.34 23.16 -7.51
CA LEU A 197 -7.13 24.29 -7.96
C LEU A 197 -7.50 24.11 -9.43
N ALA A 198 -8.54 23.32 -9.67
CA ALA A 198 -9.02 23.04 -11.03
C ALA A 198 -9.65 24.30 -11.66
N ILE A 199 -9.10 24.73 -12.78
CA ILE A 199 -9.61 25.89 -13.52
C ILE A 199 -10.86 25.46 -14.30
N LYS A 200 -12.04 25.91 -13.88
CA LYS A 200 -13.30 25.57 -14.55
C LYS A 200 -13.49 26.25 -15.91
N ASN A 201 -13.15 27.54 -16.02
CA ASN A 201 -13.29 28.32 -17.24
C ASN A 201 -12.02 29.13 -17.51
N THR A 202 -11.35 28.87 -18.63
CA THR A 202 -10.19 29.66 -19.12
C THR A 202 -10.59 30.70 -20.17
N GLU A 203 -11.85 30.72 -20.62
CA GLU A 203 -12.29 31.49 -21.79
C GLU A 203 -13.04 32.80 -21.47
N TYR A 204 -13.42 33.04 -20.21
CA TYR A 204 -14.22 34.21 -19.83
C TYR A 204 -13.39 35.30 -19.12
N LYS A 205 -12.71 36.11 -19.92
CA LYS A 205 -12.50 37.55 -19.62
C LYS A 205 -12.62 38.33 -20.93
N ALA A 206 -13.83 38.37 -21.48
CA ALA A 206 -14.17 39.43 -22.44
C ALA A 206 -14.33 40.73 -21.65
N VAL A 207 -13.29 41.56 -21.72
CA VAL A 207 -13.30 43.02 -21.75
C VAL A 207 -14.60 43.67 -21.23
N ASP A 208 -14.58 44.14 -19.99
CA ASP A 208 -15.36 45.33 -19.62
C ASP A 208 -14.47 46.25 -18.78
N SER A 209 -13.45 46.79 -19.45
CA SER A 209 -12.57 47.83 -18.90
C SER A 209 -13.27 49.19 -18.94
N ASN A 210 -14.35 49.34 -18.16
CA ASN A 210 -14.76 50.65 -17.69
C ASN A 210 -13.76 51.07 -16.60
N LYS A 211 -12.74 51.81 -17.02
CA LYS A 211 -11.74 52.45 -16.16
C LYS A 211 -12.43 53.34 -15.12
N SER A 212 -12.65 52.84 -13.91
CA SER A 212 -12.81 53.68 -12.73
C SER A 212 -11.42 54.12 -12.26
N ASN A 213 -11.24 55.44 -12.14
CA ASN A 213 -9.98 56.17 -11.95
C ASN A 213 -9.27 55.98 -10.58
N ASP A 214 -9.25 54.78 -10.02
CA ASP A 214 -8.45 54.49 -8.82
C ASP A 214 -7.30 53.54 -9.19
N GLU A 215 -6.21 54.12 -9.72
CA GLU A 215 -4.97 53.42 -10.06
C GLU A 215 -4.24 52.98 -8.77
N PRO A 216 -3.88 51.68 -8.60
CA PRO A 216 -3.06 51.26 -7.48
C PRO A 216 -1.63 51.82 -7.60
N GLU A 217 -1.21 52.63 -6.62
CA GLU A 217 0.08 53.37 -6.62
C GLU A 217 1.34 52.48 -6.58
N ASN A 218 1.21 51.18 -6.28
CA ASN A 218 2.31 50.22 -6.21
C ASN A 218 1.94 48.88 -6.85
N LEU A 219 2.58 48.54 -7.96
CA LEU A 219 2.48 47.24 -8.63
C LEU A 219 3.79 46.47 -8.34
N HIS A 220 3.69 45.33 -7.64
CA HIS A 220 4.84 44.49 -7.27
C HIS A 220 6.03 45.23 -6.61
N GLY A 221 5.75 46.27 -5.81
CA GLY A 221 6.77 47.08 -5.14
C GLY A 221 7.44 48.16 -6.01
N LEU A 222 6.97 48.36 -7.25
CA LEU A 222 7.38 49.45 -8.14
C LEU A 222 6.32 50.56 -8.15
N ASN A 223 6.76 51.79 -7.86
CA ASN A 223 5.91 52.98 -7.96
C ASN A 223 6.07 53.62 -9.35
N PHE A 224 5.12 53.34 -10.24
CA PHE A 224 5.15 53.81 -11.63
C PHE A 224 4.98 55.32 -11.78
N LYS A 225 4.43 56.01 -10.76
CA LYS A 225 4.30 57.47 -10.73
C LYS A 225 5.67 58.13 -10.62
N ILE A 226 6.49 57.68 -9.66
CA ILE A 226 7.87 58.17 -9.48
C ILE A 226 8.75 57.81 -10.69
N LEU A 227 8.58 56.62 -11.26
CA LEU A 227 9.35 56.17 -12.44
C LEU A 227 9.00 56.99 -13.70
N ASN A 228 7.72 57.30 -13.93
CA ASN A 228 7.26 58.11 -15.05
C ASN A 228 7.64 59.61 -14.92
N GLU A 229 7.84 60.09 -13.69
CA GLU A 229 8.36 61.42 -13.40
C GLU A 229 9.88 61.52 -13.66
N LYS A 230 10.67 60.50 -13.26
CA LYS A 230 12.13 60.51 -13.43
C LYS A 230 12.61 60.15 -14.84
N HIS A 231 11.89 59.30 -15.56
CA HIS A 231 12.28 58.81 -16.88
C HIS A 231 11.29 59.22 -17.98
N LEU A 232 11.17 60.54 -18.20
CA LEU A 232 10.29 61.17 -19.19
C LEU A 232 10.42 60.58 -20.61
N ASN A 233 11.62 60.15 -21.01
CA ASN A 233 11.92 59.66 -22.36
C ASN A 233 11.55 58.17 -22.57
N GLN A 234 11.26 57.42 -21.50
CA GLN A 234 11.04 55.96 -21.52
C GLN A 234 9.61 55.59 -21.09
N ARG A 235 8.68 56.55 -21.08
CA ARG A 235 7.29 56.35 -20.64
C ARG A 235 6.58 55.21 -21.39
N LYS A 236 6.81 55.07 -22.70
CA LYS A 236 6.22 53.98 -23.50
C LYS A 236 6.71 52.60 -23.08
N GLU A 237 7.97 52.50 -22.64
CA GLU A 237 8.59 51.25 -22.18
C GLU A 237 8.15 50.93 -20.75
N LEU A 238 7.98 51.96 -19.91
CA LEU A 238 7.42 51.83 -18.56
C LEU A 238 5.93 51.47 -18.56
N GLU A 239 5.13 52.03 -19.48
CA GLU A 239 3.75 51.62 -19.71
C GLU A 239 3.67 50.18 -20.22
N SER A 240 4.53 49.79 -21.16
CA SER A 240 4.65 48.39 -21.59
C SER A 240 5.03 47.48 -20.43
N LEU A 241 5.99 47.86 -19.59
CA LEU A 241 6.39 47.09 -18.41
C LEU A 241 5.25 46.98 -17.40
N ARG A 242 4.49 48.07 -17.17
CA ARG A 242 3.31 48.08 -16.30
C ARG A 242 2.25 47.10 -16.83
N ASP A 243 1.93 47.17 -18.12
CA ASP A 243 0.99 46.26 -18.77
C ASP A 243 1.45 44.79 -18.69
N HIS A 244 2.76 44.53 -18.75
CA HIS A 244 3.31 43.18 -18.57
C HIS A 244 3.20 42.71 -17.11
N LEU A 245 3.41 43.59 -16.14
CA LEU A 245 3.31 43.29 -14.71
C LEU A 245 1.86 43.11 -14.25
N GLU A 246 0.92 43.89 -14.78
CA GLU A 246 -0.52 43.70 -14.55
C GLU A 246 -1.02 42.36 -15.12
N LYS A 247 -0.42 41.90 -16.22
CA LYS A 247 -0.70 40.59 -16.83
C LYS A 247 0.13 39.45 -16.25
N MET A 248 1.11 39.73 -15.38
CA MET A 248 1.87 38.68 -14.70
C MET A 248 0.99 38.01 -13.65
N GLY A 249 0.73 36.72 -13.82
CA GLY A 249 -0.17 35.96 -12.95
C GLY A 249 -1.55 35.69 -13.57
N GLU A 250 -1.90 36.36 -14.67
CA GLU A 250 -3.13 36.02 -15.40
C GLU A 250 -2.94 34.75 -16.25
N ILE A 251 -3.84 33.79 -16.07
CA ILE A 251 -3.88 32.57 -16.89
C ILE A 251 -4.43 32.93 -18.27
N ALA A 252 -3.54 33.04 -19.26
CA ALA A 252 -3.92 33.33 -20.64
C ALA A 252 -4.25 32.04 -21.41
N PRO A 253 -5.37 31.99 -22.15
CA PRO A 253 -5.71 30.82 -22.97
C PRO A 253 -4.68 30.63 -24.10
N LEU A 254 -4.25 29.37 -24.30
CA LEU A 254 -3.31 28.99 -25.35
C LEU A 254 -4.04 28.55 -26.62
N LYS A 255 -3.48 28.88 -27.79
CA LYS A 255 -3.98 28.36 -29.08
C LYS A 255 -3.54 26.90 -29.26
N LEU A 256 -4.31 26.09 -30.02
CA LEU A 256 -4.03 24.66 -30.27
C LEU A 256 -2.57 24.36 -30.70
N TRP A 257 -2.01 25.16 -31.62
CA TRP A 257 -0.62 24.97 -32.08
C TRP A 257 0.43 25.24 -30.99
N GLN A 258 0.09 26.03 -29.98
CA GLN A 258 0.97 26.32 -28.84
C GLN A 258 1.01 25.17 -27.84
N ILE A 259 -0.04 24.33 -27.80
CA ILE A 259 -0.18 23.20 -26.88
C ILE A 259 0.64 22.00 -27.38
N HIS A 260 0.65 21.73 -28.69
CA HIS A 260 1.28 20.54 -29.27
C HIS A 260 2.76 20.38 -28.88
N ASP A 261 3.54 21.47 -28.90
CA ASP A 261 4.96 21.45 -28.57
C ASP A 261 5.26 21.89 -27.12
N LEU A 262 4.24 22.11 -26.30
CA LEU A 262 4.39 22.69 -24.96
C LEU A 262 5.24 21.79 -24.04
N GLY A 263 5.01 20.47 -24.06
CA GLY A 263 5.81 19.52 -23.26
C GLY A 263 7.31 19.61 -23.57
N PHE A 264 7.67 19.64 -24.86
CA PHE A 264 9.07 19.79 -25.28
C PHE A 264 9.68 21.12 -24.83
N LYS A 265 8.91 22.21 -24.93
CA LYS A 265 9.34 23.55 -24.47
C LYS A 265 9.55 23.59 -22.96
N THR A 266 8.68 22.97 -22.19
CA THR A 266 8.81 22.84 -20.74
C THR A 266 10.08 22.07 -20.37
N CYS A 267 10.32 20.91 -20.98
CA CYS A 267 11.52 20.11 -20.71
C CYS A 267 12.80 20.87 -21.09
N GLN A 268 12.79 21.62 -22.19
CA GLN A 268 13.94 22.45 -22.56
C GLN A 268 14.19 23.58 -21.55
N LYS A 269 13.14 24.25 -21.07
CA LYS A 269 13.25 25.26 -20.01
C LYS A 269 13.84 24.65 -18.73
N MET A 270 13.42 23.44 -18.36
CA MET A 270 13.98 22.71 -17.22
C MET A 270 15.46 22.36 -17.41
N LYS A 271 15.83 21.88 -18.60
CA LYS A 271 17.21 21.55 -18.96
C LYS A 271 18.15 22.76 -18.88
N MET A 272 17.66 23.97 -19.14
CA MET A 272 18.47 25.20 -19.18
C MET A 272 18.88 25.74 -17.80
N GLY A 273 18.79 24.93 -16.74
CA GLY A 273 19.38 25.25 -15.42
C GLY A 273 18.37 25.50 -14.30
N LEU A 274 17.17 24.92 -14.38
CA LEU A 274 16.27 24.93 -13.21
C LEU A 274 16.77 23.88 -12.20
N GLU A 275 17.16 24.33 -11.01
CA GLU A 275 17.26 23.48 -9.83
C GLU A 275 15.89 22.82 -9.55
N LEU A 276 15.89 21.68 -8.84
CA LEU A 276 14.67 20.91 -8.56
C LEU A 276 13.55 21.78 -7.96
N ASN A 277 13.89 22.65 -7.00
CA ASN A 277 12.94 23.56 -6.35
C ASN A 277 12.31 24.57 -7.33
N SER A 278 13.05 24.98 -8.37
CA SER A 278 12.53 25.89 -9.39
C SER A 278 11.66 25.16 -10.40
N ALA A 279 11.99 23.90 -10.71
CA ALA A 279 11.14 23.04 -11.53
C ALA A 279 9.81 22.75 -10.82
N GLU A 280 9.84 22.50 -9.51
CA GLU A 280 8.64 22.30 -8.68
C GLU A 280 7.70 23.49 -8.75
N LYS A 281 8.20 24.72 -8.53
CA LYS A 281 7.38 25.95 -8.63
C LYS A 281 6.73 26.11 -10.01
N VAL A 282 7.50 25.83 -11.07
CA VAL A 282 6.98 25.91 -12.44
C VAL A 282 5.89 24.86 -12.70
N LEU A 283 6.00 23.67 -12.10
CA LEU A 283 5.02 22.59 -12.24
C LEU A 283 3.77 22.82 -11.37
N GLN A 284 3.91 23.34 -10.15
CA GLN A 284 2.80 23.68 -9.26
C GLN A 284 1.88 24.73 -9.90
N ASP A 285 2.45 25.80 -10.45
CA ASP A 285 1.71 26.90 -11.08
C ASP A 285 1.79 26.85 -12.61
N PHE A 286 1.80 25.64 -13.18
CA PHE A 286 2.03 25.44 -14.61
C PHE A 286 1.10 26.27 -15.53
N PRO A 287 -0.22 26.40 -15.27
CA PRO A 287 -1.11 27.20 -16.11
C PRO A 287 -0.66 28.66 -16.26
N VAL A 288 -0.13 29.28 -15.19
CA VAL A 288 0.39 30.65 -15.19
C VAL A 288 1.64 30.77 -16.07
N HIS A 289 2.53 29.78 -16.00
CA HIS A 289 3.79 29.79 -16.74
C HIS A 289 3.66 29.34 -18.21
N SER A 290 2.59 28.63 -18.54
CA SER A 290 2.36 28.00 -19.85
C SER A 290 2.50 28.99 -21.03
N ARG A 291 2.04 30.23 -20.87
CA ARG A 291 2.15 31.29 -21.88
C ARG A 291 3.59 31.65 -22.19
N ALA A 292 4.39 31.93 -21.17
CA ALA A 292 5.80 32.27 -21.34
C ALA A 292 6.58 31.09 -21.96
N ILE A 293 6.28 29.86 -21.52
CA ILE A 293 6.92 28.65 -22.05
C ILE A 293 6.57 28.43 -23.53
N SER A 294 5.35 28.76 -23.95
CA SER A 294 4.90 28.58 -25.33
C SER A 294 5.72 29.37 -26.37
N HIS A 295 6.40 30.45 -25.95
CA HIS A 295 7.24 31.27 -26.83
C HIS A 295 8.69 30.81 -26.92
N ILE A 296 9.08 29.80 -26.14
CA ILE A 296 10.43 29.25 -26.19
C ILE A 296 10.59 28.43 -27.48
N ASN A 297 11.70 28.66 -28.18
CA ASN A 297 12.06 27.88 -29.36
C ASN A 297 12.68 26.55 -28.94
N VAL A 298 12.18 25.45 -29.51
CA VAL A 298 12.71 24.11 -29.24
C VAL A 298 13.88 23.83 -30.17
N ASP A 299 15.03 23.44 -29.61
CA ASP A 299 16.18 22.97 -30.40
C ASP A 299 15.84 21.64 -31.09
N GLU A 300 16.04 21.55 -32.39
CA GLU A 300 15.80 20.33 -33.16
C GLU A 300 16.64 19.15 -32.67
N ARG A 301 17.87 19.40 -32.18
CA ARG A 301 18.74 18.33 -31.64
C ARG A 301 18.11 17.73 -30.39
N PHE A 302 17.58 18.57 -29.51
CA PHE A 302 16.86 18.15 -28.32
C PHE A 302 15.62 17.33 -28.70
N ARG A 303 14.80 17.81 -29.64
CA ARG A 303 13.61 17.09 -30.10
C ARG A 303 13.95 15.69 -30.66
N LYS A 304 15.02 15.57 -31.45
CA LYS A 304 15.49 14.27 -31.97
C LYS A 304 15.94 13.35 -30.84
N SER A 305 16.68 13.84 -29.84
CA SER A 305 17.10 13.03 -28.69
C SER A 305 15.93 12.47 -27.88
N VAL A 306 14.89 13.28 -27.63
CA VAL A 306 13.69 12.85 -26.89
C VAL A 306 12.94 11.78 -27.67
N LYS A 307 12.76 11.94 -28.98
CA LYS A 307 12.10 10.93 -29.84
C LYS A 307 12.85 9.59 -29.87
N ILE A 308 14.19 9.62 -29.91
CA ILE A 308 15.00 8.40 -29.84
C ILE A 308 14.79 7.68 -28.51
N PHE A 309 14.76 8.44 -27.40
CA PHE A 309 14.49 7.89 -26.08
C PHE A 309 13.08 7.29 -25.98
N GLN A 310 12.06 8.01 -26.45
CA GLN A 310 10.67 7.52 -26.49
C GLN A 310 10.55 6.21 -27.28
N LYS A 311 11.24 6.07 -28.42
CA LYS A 311 11.24 4.82 -29.18
C LYS A 311 11.78 3.64 -28.36
N LYS A 312 12.92 3.83 -27.67
CA LYS A 312 13.51 2.80 -26.80
C LYS A 312 12.60 2.44 -25.61
N MET A 313 11.85 3.40 -25.08
CA MET A 313 10.93 3.18 -23.97
C MET A 313 9.64 2.49 -24.42
N ASN A 314 9.13 2.81 -25.61
CA ASN A 314 7.99 2.12 -26.22
C ASN A 314 8.28 0.63 -26.44
N GLU A 315 9.50 0.27 -26.85
CA GLU A 315 9.96 -1.14 -26.95
C GLU A 315 9.84 -1.88 -25.60
N LYS A 316 9.87 -1.16 -24.47
CA LYS A 316 9.70 -1.68 -23.11
C LYS A 316 8.27 -1.49 -22.56
N GLN A 317 7.28 -1.27 -23.43
CA GLN A 317 5.87 -1.04 -23.03
C GLN A 317 5.66 0.21 -22.15
N ILE A 318 6.49 1.23 -22.32
CA ILE A 318 6.35 2.53 -21.66
C ILE A 318 5.98 3.55 -22.74
N GLU A 319 4.70 3.90 -22.82
CA GLU A 319 4.17 4.81 -23.83
C GLU A 319 4.49 6.28 -23.53
N SER A 320 4.42 7.12 -24.56
CA SER A 320 4.60 8.57 -24.42
C SER A 320 3.49 9.17 -23.55
N GLY A 321 3.89 9.90 -22.49
CA GLY A 321 2.96 10.51 -21.55
C GLY A 321 2.66 9.67 -20.31
N MET A 322 3.18 8.44 -20.23
CA MET A 322 3.08 7.63 -19.02
C MET A 322 4.12 8.06 -17.98
N ASN A 323 3.66 8.25 -16.74
CA ASN A 323 4.54 8.44 -15.59
C ASN A 323 4.86 7.09 -14.96
N ILE A 324 6.14 6.88 -14.64
CA ILE A 324 6.60 5.68 -13.92
C ILE A 324 7.55 6.12 -12.82
N LEU A 325 7.23 5.72 -11.59
CA LEU A 325 8.11 5.86 -10.45
C LEU A 325 8.66 4.49 -10.10
N ALA A 326 9.98 4.37 -10.05
CA ALA A 326 10.67 3.16 -9.60
C ALA A 326 11.72 3.50 -8.55
N ILE A 327 11.85 2.64 -7.54
CA ILE A 327 12.88 2.70 -6.50
C ILE A 327 13.72 1.44 -6.63
N ASN A 328 15.03 1.60 -6.87
CA ASN A 328 15.97 0.48 -7.03
C ASN A 328 15.50 -0.61 -8.03
N GLY A 329 14.80 -0.21 -9.10
CA GLY A 329 14.25 -1.13 -10.12
C GLY A 329 12.84 -1.65 -9.84
N ARG A 330 12.34 -1.53 -8.61
CA ARG A 330 10.95 -1.88 -8.26
C ARG A 330 10.01 -0.75 -8.70
N VAL A 331 9.07 -1.04 -9.59
CA VAL A 331 8.05 -0.08 -10.03
C VAL A 331 7.04 0.13 -8.90
N VAL A 332 6.98 1.35 -8.37
CA VAL A 332 6.08 1.77 -7.28
C VAL A 332 4.76 2.28 -7.85
N ALA A 333 4.82 3.06 -8.94
CA ALA A 333 3.65 3.59 -9.60
C ALA A 333 3.83 3.59 -11.13
N LYS A 334 2.73 3.31 -11.84
CA LYS A 334 2.64 3.32 -13.31
C LYS A 334 1.34 4.00 -13.75
N GLY A 335 1.46 4.95 -14.68
CA GLY A 335 0.33 5.70 -15.24
C GLY A 335 -0.17 6.78 -14.29
N ASP A 336 -1.48 7.00 -14.28
CA ASP A 336 -2.15 8.06 -13.50
C ASP A 336 -2.55 7.62 -12.09
N LYS A 337 -2.04 6.48 -11.62
CA LYS A 337 -2.26 6.07 -10.23
C LYS A 337 -1.57 7.08 -9.32
N HIS A 338 -2.35 7.78 -8.50
CA HIS A 338 -1.82 8.69 -7.49
C HIS A 338 -0.82 7.95 -6.61
N ILE A 339 0.39 8.52 -6.49
CA ILE A 339 1.40 8.03 -5.56
C ILE A 339 0.98 8.48 -4.18
N ASP A 340 0.63 7.52 -3.34
CA ASP A 340 0.35 7.77 -1.94
C ASP A 340 1.67 7.81 -1.13
N LEU A 341 1.79 8.80 -0.26
CA LEU A 341 2.97 9.00 0.57
C LEU A 341 3.20 7.83 1.54
N PHE A 342 2.11 7.26 2.09
CA PHE A 342 2.22 6.16 3.05
C PHE A 342 2.66 4.87 2.35
N SER A 343 2.09 4.59 1.17
CA SER A 343 2.53 3.48 0.31
C SER A 343 4.00 3.62 -0.11
N LEU A 344 4.44 4.84 -0.45
CA LEU A 344 5.85 5.12 -0.77
C LEU A 344 6.75 4.87 0.45
N MET A 345 6.33 5.31 1.64
CA MET A 345 7.07 5.11 2.88
C MET A 345 7.27 3.62 3.17
N GLU A 346 6.24 2.80 2.98
CA GLU A 346 6.30 1.36 3.20
C GLU A 346 7.30 0.68 2.26
N VAL A 347 7.29 1.05 0.98
CA VAL A 347 8.29 0.55 0.01
C VAL A 347 9.70 0.96 0.40
N VAL A 348 9.90 2.23 0.81
CA VAL A 348 11.22 2.72 1.22
C VAL A 348 11.71 2.02 2.50
N LYS A 349 10.83 1.77 3.47
CA LYS A 349 11.15 0.99 4.68
C LYS A 349 11.58 -0.43 4.35
N GLN A 350 10.83 -1.13 3.50
CA GLN A 350 11.14 -2.50 3.05
C GLN A 350 12.49 -2.55 2.33
N GLU A 351 12.73 -1.59 1.44
CA GLU A 351 13.98 -1.50 0.68
C GLU A 351 15.16 -1.22 1.61
N GLN A 352 15.00 -0.30 2.56
CA GLN A 352 16.03 -0.02 3.55
C GLN A 352 16.37 -1.25 4.38
N GLN A 353 15.37 -1.99 4.87
CA GLN A 353 15.58 -3.20 5.64
C GLN A 353 16.34 -4.25 4.82
N THR A 354 15.96 -4.43 3.54
CA THR A 354 16.65 -5.35 2.61
C THR A 354 18.11 -4.96 2.43
N VAL A 355 18.41 -3.67 2.24
CA VAL A 355 19.79 -3.18 2.09
C VAL A 355 20.60 -3.40 3.38
N GLU A 356 20.01 -3.17 4.56
CA GLU A 356 20.66 -3.43 5.84
C GLU A 356 20.94 -4.93 6.05
N ASP A 357 19.99 -5.81 5.69
CA ASP A 357 20.14 -7.25 5.82
C ASP A 357 21.26 -7.78 4.90
N VAL A 358 21.33 -7.28 3.66
CA VAL A 358 22.40 -7.63 2.72
C VAL A 358 23.76 -7.12 3.22
N ALA A 359 23.82 -5.91 3.80
CA ALA A 359 25.04 -5.39 4.40
C ALA A 359 25.49 -6.23 5.61
N ASN A 360 24.54 -6.70 6.44
CA ASN A 360 24.80 -7.57 7.59
C ASN A 360 25.32 -8.96 7.18
N MET A 361 25.05 -9.42 5.96
CA MET A 361 25.64 -10.65 5.41
C MET A 361 27.14 -10.52 5.07
N GLY A 362 27.75 -9.35 5.31
CA GLY A 362 29.19 -9.11 5.12
C GLY A 362 29.55 -8.64 3.71
N LEU A 363 28.57 -8.35 2.86
CA LEU A 363 28.78 -7.63 1.61
C LEU A 363 29.08 -6.17 1.95
N LYS A 364 30.34 -5.77 1.76
CA LYS A 364 30.80 -4.42 2.13
C LYS A 364 30.05 -3.33 1.37
N SER A 365 29.93 -2.17 2.01
CA SER A 365 29.29 -0.94 1.54
C SER A 365 29.85 -0.32 0.25
N ASP A 366 30.95 -0.84 -0.30
CA ASP A 366 31.51 -0.39 -1.59
C ASP A 366 30.77 -1.00 -2.80
N ILE A 367 29.91 -2.00 -2.58
CA ILE A 367 29.08 -2.59 -3.64
C ILE A 367 27.80 -1.75 -3.77
N ASP A 368 27.56 -1.22 -4.96
CA ASP A 368 26.30 -0.55 -5.30
C ASP A 368 25.18 -1.60 -5.39
N PHE A 369 24.55 -1.88 -4.25
CA PHE A 369 23.49 -2.88 -4.12
C PHE A 369 22.33 -2.62 -5.07
N SER A 370 22.06 -1.35 -5.42
CA SER A 370 21.02 -0.99 -6.39
C SER A 370 21.32 -1.57 -7.78
N ARG A 371 22.59 -1.65 -8.18
CA ARG A 371 23.00 -2.28 -9.44
C ARG A 371 22.93 -3.79 -9.37
N LEU A 372 23.25 -4.39 -8.23
CA LEU A 372 23.18 -5.84 -8.06
C LEU A 372 21.72 -6.33 -8.11
N LEU A 373 20.82 -5.64 -7.41
CA LEU A 373 19.39 -5.95 -7.41
C LEU A 373 18.73 -5.72 -8.78
N THR A 374 19.21 -4.75 -9.56
CA THR A 374 18.71 -4.50 -10.92
C THR A 374 19.36 -5.36 -12.01
N ALA A 375 20.52 -5.96 -11.73
CA ALA A 375 21.23 -6.82 -12.69
C ALA A 375 20.69 -8.25 -12.75
N VAL A 376 19.99 -8.70 -11.70
CA VAL A 376 19.44 -10.05 -11.63
C VAL A 376 17.93 -9.99 -11.80
N ASP A 377 17.44 -10.57 -12.90
CA ASP A 377 16.00 -10.76 -13.10
C ASP A 377 15.51 -11.90 -12.20
N LEU A 378 15.05 -11.52 -11.00
CA LEU A 378 14.41 -12.42 -10.04
C LEU A 378 12.89 -12.47 -10.22
N SER A 379 12.35 -11.95 -11.33
CA SER A 379 10.93 -12.06 -11.62
C SER A 379 10.53 -13.53 -11.52
N PRO A 380 9.48 -13.88 -10.78
CA PRO A 380 9.04 -15.26 -10.68
C PRO A 380 8.83 -15.75 -12.10
N ILE A 381 9.61 -16.75 -12.50
CA ILE A 381 9.41 -17.46 -13.76
C ILE A 381 7.94 -17.87 -13.73
N GLU A 382 7.13 -17.31 -14.62
CA GLU A 382 5.70 -17.57 -14.63
C GLU A 382 5.51 -19.09 -14.57
N SER A 383 4.78 -19.56 -13.57
CA SER A 383 4.43 -20.97 -13.37
C SER A 383 3.61 -21.55 -14.54
N SER A 384 3.34 -20.76 -15.58
CA SER A 384 2.72 -21.15 -16.85
C SER A 384 3.49 -22.24 -17.61
N VAL A 385 4.70 -22.61 -17.18
CA VAL A 385 5.50 -23.70 -17.77
C VAL A 385 5.33 -25.04 -17.04
N TYR A 386 4.66 -25.10 -15.88
CA TYR A 386 4.51 -26.35 -15.14
C TYR A 386 3.32 -27.18 -15.64
N ALA A 387 3.60 -28.20 -16.46
CA ALA A 387 2.60 -29.17 -16.89
C ALA A 387 2.51 -30.35 -15.90
N LEU A 388 1.29 -30.69 -15.47
CA LEU A 388 1.00 -31.86 -14.64
C LEU A 388 0.61 -33.04 -15.52
N ASP A 389 1.19 -34.21 -15.26
CA ASP A 389 0.77 -35.46 -15.92
C ASP A 389 -0.48 -36.01 -15.24
N TYR A 390 -1.57 -36.17 -16.00
CA TYR A 390 -2.86 -36.66 -15.51
C TYR A 390 -3.11 -38.14 -15.85
N ARG A 391 -2.21 -38.81 -16.57
CA ARG A 391 -2.46 -40.15 -17.12
C ARG A 391 -2.70 -41.22 -16.04
N ASP A 392 -2.17 -41.01 -14.84
CA ASP A 392 -2.34 -41.91 -13.70
C ASP A 392 -3.77 -41.88 -13.12
N THR A 393 -4.54 -40.80 -13.38
CA THR A 393 -5.88 -40.56 -12.78
C THR A 393 -7.05 -41.21 -13.52
N LEU A 394 -6.79 -42.10 -14.47
CA LEU A 394 -7.76 -42.91 -15.24
C LEU A 394 -9.15 -42.25 -15.44
N PRO A 395 -9.22 -41.12 -16.16
CA PRO A 395 -10.46 -40.35 -16.30
C PRO A 395 -11.52 -41.07 -17.15
N HIS A 396 -12.79 -40.91 -16.78
CA HIS A 396 -13.93 -41.32 -17.59
C HIS A 396 -14.21 -40.26 -18.67
N TYR A 397 -13.99 -40.61 -19.94
CA TYR A 397 -14.18 -39.68 -21.05
C TYR A 397 -15.64 -39.58 -21.50
N LEU A 398 -16.14 -38.34 -21.64
CA LEU A 398 -17.50 -38.04 -22.13
C LEU A 398 -17.60 -38.08 -23.66
N ASN A 399 -16.49 -37.82 -24.34
CA ASN A 399 -16.38 -37.83 -25.79
C ASN A 399 -15.00 -38.32 -26.24
N ASP A 400 -14.95 -38.75 -27.49
CA ASP A 400 -13.72 -39.08 -28.22
C ASP A 400 -13.80 -38.44 -29.61
N LEU A 401 -12.90 -37.49 -29.88
CA LEU A 401 -12.90 -36.73 -31.12
C LEU A 401 -12.34 -37.54 -32.31
N GLU A 402 -11.66 -38.66 -32.05
CA GLU A 402 -11.03 -39.50 -33.07
C GLU A 402 -11.91 -40.69 -33.48
N SER A 403 -12.81 -41.13 -32.59
CA SER A 403 -13.74 -42.24 -32.87
C SER A 403 -14.68 -41.94 -34.03
N ASN A 404 -15.18 -40.71 -34.14
CA ASN A 404 -15.95 -40.26 -35.29
C ASN A 404 -14.99 -39.59 -36.26
N ARG A 405 -14.74 -40.19 -37.42
CA ARG A 405 -13.92 -39.61 -38.51
C ARG A 405 -14.55 -38.31 -39.01
N GLY A 406 -14.37 -37.22 -38.27
CA GLY A 406 -14.87 -35.90 -38.61
C GLY A 406 -14.19 -35.36 -39.87
N ARG A 407 -14.77 -34.31 -40.44
CA ARG A 407 -14.31 -33.73 -41.72
C ARG A 407 -12.91 -33.08 -41.62
N TYR A 408 -12.44 -32.78 -40.41
CA TYR A 408 -11.24 -31.97 -40.16
C TYR A 408 -10.20 -32.75 -39.34
N THR A 409 -9.38 -33.58 -40.00
CA THR A 409 -8.40 -34.47 -39.35
C THR A 409 -6.94 -34.04 -39.52
N SER A 410 -6.66 -33.04 -40.37
CA SER A 410 -5.30 -32.56 -40.63
C SER A 410 -4.78 -31.68 -39.50
N LEU A 411 -3.56 -31.95 -39.04
CA LEU A 411 -2.86 -31.12 -38.05
C LEU A 411 -2.38 -29.78 -38.62
N GLU A 412 -2.31 -29.65 -39.95
CA GLU A 412 -1.97 -28.39 -40.62
C GLU A 412 -2.94 -27.26 -40.27
N LEU A 413 -4.17 -27.61 -39.87
CA LEU A 413 -5.17 -26.67 -39.37
C LEU A 413 -4.70 -25.92 -38.11
N LEU A 414 -3.69 -26.40 -37.38
CA LEU A 414 -3.09 -25.63 -36.26
C LEU A 414 -2.25 -24.45 -36.74
N LEU A 415 -1.65 -24.57 -37.93
CA LEU A 415 -0.71 -23.59 -38.48
C LEU A 415 -1.40 -22.46 -39.26
N GLN A 416 -2.66 -22.65 -39.67
CA GLN A 416 -3.43 -21.64 -40.38
C GLN A 416 -3.83 -20.48 -39.45
N PRO A 417 -3.95 -19.23 -39.93
CA PRO A 417 -4.48 -18.15 -39.11
C PRO A 417 -5.96 -18.42 -38.75
N PHE A 418 -6.31 -18.29 -37.47
CA PHE A 418 -7.69 -18.46 -36.97
C PHE A 418 -8.05 -17.28 -36.09
N SER A 419 -9.34 -16.94 -36.00
CA SER A 419 -9.80 -15.81 -35.20
C SER A 419 -9.42 -15.98 -33.73
N ASN A 420 -8.91 -14.90 -33.11
CA ASN A 420 -8.51 -14.90 -31.72
C ASN A 420 -9.68 -15.36 -30.81
N GLY A 421 -9.39 -16.28 -29.88
CA GLY A 421 -10.35 -16.78 -28.89
C GLY A 421 -11.25 -17.94 -29.34
N GLN A 422 -11.14 -18.43 -30.58
CA GLN A 422 -11.92 -19.59 -31.04
C GLN A 422 -11.12 -20.90 -30.99
N ILE A 423 -11.76 -21.98 -30.55
CA ILE A 423 -11.18 -23.33 -30.59
C ILE A 423 -11.25 -23.85 -32.03
N ARG A 424 -10.10 -24.31 -32.53
CA ARG A 424 -9.99 -24.83 -33.90
C ARG A 424 -10.77 -26.14 -34.05
N PRO A 425 -11.55 -26.31 -35.13
CA PRO A 425 -12.30 -27.53 -35.34
C PRO A 425 -11.40 -28.66 -35.85
N ILE A 426 -10.73 -29.38 -34.94
CA ILE A 426 -9.86 -30.51 -35.26
C ILE A 426 -10.41 -31.77 -34.58
N SER A 427 -10.75 -32.77 -35.39
CA SER A 427 -11.24 -34.08 -34.93
C SER A 427 -10.09 -34.97 -34.46
N ARG A 428 -9.25 -34.45 -33.54
CA ARG A 428 -8.14 -35.16 -32.88
C ARG A 428 -8.09 -34.82 -31.41
N ASN A 429 -7.64 -35.76 -30.58
CA ASN A 429 -7.57 -35.62 -29.14
C ASN A 429 -6.34 -34.78 -28.69
N ILE A 430 -6.28 -33.52 -29.13
CA ILE A 430 -5.15 -32.61 -28.86
C ILE A 430 -5.35 -31.87 -27.54
N PHE A 431 -6.55 -31.31 -27.34
CA PHE A 431 -6.91 -30.59 -26.13
C PHE A 431 -7.78 -31.49 -25.26
N THR A 432 -7.30 -31.77 -24.05
CA THR A 432 -8.00 -32.60 -23.07
C THR A 432 -8.26 -31.78 -21.82
N LEU A 433 -9.52 -31.74 -21.38
CA LEU A 433 -9.94 -31.13 -20.13
C LEU A 433 -10.35 -32.24 -19.17
N ILE A 434 -9.64 -32.34 -18.05
CA ILE A 434 -9.93 -33.30 -16.97
C ILE A 434 -10.58 -32.54 -15.80
N LEU A 435 -11.78 -32.95 -15.41
CA LEU A 435 -12.51 -32.41 -14.27
C LEU A 435 -12.46 -33.40 -13.11
N PHE A 436 -11.98 -32.94 -11.95
CA PHE A 436 -12.13 -33.66 -10.68
C PHE A 436 -13.43 -33.19 -10.03
N CYS A 437 -14.39 -34.10 -9.84
CA CYS A 437 -15.70 -33.75 -9.29
C CYS A 437 -16.14 -34.70 -8.17
N ASP A 438 -16.89 -34.18 -7.20
CA ASP A 438 -17.60 -35.00 -6.21
C ASP A 438 -18.86 -35.59 -6.88
N PRO A 439 -19.00 -36.91 -6.97
CA PRO A 439 -20.16 -37.56 -7.61
C PRO A 439 -21.48 -37.34 -6.85
N PHE A 440 -21.42 -36.97 -5.56
CA PHE A 440 -22.58 -36.74 -4.71
C PHE A 440 -23.03 -35.28 -4.66
N ASP A 441 -22.22 -34.36 -5.20
CA ASP A 441 -22.61 -32.95 -5.27
C ASP A 441 -23.60 -32.72 -6.41
N SER A 442 -24.79 -32.23 -6.05
CA SER A 442 -25.88 -31.91 -6.96
C SER A 442 -25.75 -30.51 -7.59
N ASN A 443 -24.96 -29.60 -7.02
CA ASN A 443 -24.82 -28.22 -7.50
C ASN A 443 -23.43 -27.97 -8.10
N ASP A 444 -23.05 -28.76 -9.09
CA ASP A 444 -21.76 -28.67 -9.76
C ASP A 444 -21.86 -27.84 -11.06
N LEU A 445 -21.70 -26.51 -10.93
CA LEU A 445 -21.75 -25.56 -12.05
C LEU A 445 -20.71 -25.87 -13.14
N LEU A 446 -19.55 -26.42 -12.76
CA LEU A 446 -18.49 -26.77 -13.71
C LEU A 446 -18.88 -27.97 -14.55
N PHE A 447 -19.48 -28.99 -13.93
CA PHE A 447 -20.00 -30.14 -14.64
C PHE A 447 -21.12 -29.75 -15.62
N GLU A 448 -22.05 -28.87 -15.20
CA GLU A 448 -23.11 -28.35 -16.08
C GLU A 448 -22.51 -27.60 -17.29
N ALA A 449 -21.50 -26.76 -17.07
CA ALA A 449 -20.80 -26.07 -18.15
C ALA A 449 -20.14 -27.05 -19.14
N ILE A 450 -19.45 -28.08 -18.66
CA ILE A 450 -18.84 -29.12 -19.50
C ILE A 450 -19.90 -29.84 -20.32
N GLN A 451 -21.05 -30.18 -19.73
CA GLN A 451 -22.15 -30.80 -20.47
C GLN A 451 -22.68 -29.89 -21.59
N ASN A 452 -22.79 -28.59 -21.32
CA ASN A 452 -23.21 -27.63 -22.33
C ASN A 452 -22.19 -27.53 -23.47
N TYR A 453 -20.90 -27.52 -23.18
CA TYR A 453 -19.84 -27.53 -24.20
C TYR A 453 -19.77 -28.84 -24.99
N HIS A 454 -19.99 -29.97 -24.34
CA HIS A 454 -20.11 -31.28 -24.99
C HIS A 454 -21.28 -31.28 -25.98
N LYS A 455 -22.47 -30.84 -25.54
CA LYS A 455 -23.66 -30.70 -26.39
C LYS A 455 -23.47 -29.71 -27.54
N ALA A 456 -22.69 -28.65 -27.30
CA ALA A 456 -22.33 -27.67 -28.33
C ALA A 456 -21.33 -28.22 -29.38
N GLY A 457 -20.75 -29.41 -29.16
CA GLY A 457 -19.85 -30.05 -30.12
C GLY A 457 -18.48 -29.38 -30.20
N VAL A 458 -17.99 -28.82 -29.09
CA VAL A 458 -16.65 -28.23 -29.04
C VAL A 458 -15.58 -29.31 -29.24
N TYR A 459 -14.53 -28.98 -30.00
CA TYR A 459 -13.40 -29.87 -30.31
C TYR A 459 -12.39 -29.94 -29.16
N ILE A 460 -12.88 -30.29 -27.96
CA ILE A 460 -12.11 -30.62 -26.76
C ILE A 460 -12.55 -31.99 -26.27
N ARG A 461 -11.60 -32.81 -25.82
CA ARG A 461 -11.87 -34.07 -25.15
C ARG A 461 -12.13 -33.82 -23.66
N PHE A 462 -13.29 -34.20 -23.15
CA PHE A 462 -13.68 -34.01 -21.76
C PHE A 462 -13.56 -35.33 -20.99
N GLY A 463 -12.82 -35.31 -19.88
CA GLY A 463 -12.66 -36.41 -18.94
C GLY A 463 -13.12 -36.03 -17.54
N VAL A 464 -13.67 -36.99 -16.81
CA VAL A 464 -14.20 -36.79 -15.45
C VAL A 464 -13.56 -37.81 -14.51
N VAL A 465 -13.02 -37.33 -13.39
CA VAL A 465 -12.42 -38.12 -12.32
C VAL A 465 -13.26 -37.93 -11.05
N PRO A 466 -13.82 -39.01 -10.47
CA PRO A 466 -14.57 -38.90 -9.23
C PRO A 466 -13.62 -38.78 -8.05
N VAL A 467 -13.78 -37.73 -7.23
CA VAL A 467 -12.99 -37.52 -6.01
C VAL A 467 -13.94 -37.36 -4.84
N PHE A 468 -13.60 -37.97 -3.71
CA PHE A 468 -14.37 -37.84 -2.48
C PHE A 468 -13.45 -37.57 -1.29
N ASP A 469 -13.68 -36.46 -0.59
CA ASP A 469 -12.91 -36.10 0.60
C ASP A 469 -13.58 -36.66 1.86
N GLU A 470 -13.01 -37.74 2.39
CA GLU A 470 -13.48 -38.38 3.62
C GLU A 470 -13.39 -37.46 4.84
N LYS A 471 -12.39 -36.58 4.92
CA LYS A 471 -12.21 -35.66 6.07
C LYS A 471 -13.28 -34.59 6.09
N ARG A 472 -13.63 -34.07 4.91
CA ARG A 472 -14.67 -33.05 4.79
C ARG A 472 -16.06 -33.58 5.09
N HIS A 473 -16.36 -34.82 4.68
CA HIS A 473 -17.68 -35.42 4.86
C HIS A 473 -17.83 -36.29 6.12
N GLY A 474 -16.74 -36.61 6.82
CA GLY A 474 -16.75 -37.40 8.06
C GLY A 474 -17.26 -38.84 7.91
N ILE A 475 -17.29 -39.35 6.67
CA ILE A 475 -17.86 -40.65 6.29
C ILE A 475 -16.89 -41.33 5.32
N SER A 476 -16.72 -42.65 5.43
CA SER A 476 -15.87 -43.42 4.51
C SER A 476 -16.46 -43.48 3.09
N VAL A 477 -15.61 -43.62 2.06
CA VAL A 477 -16.05 -43.75 0.65
C VAL A 477 -17.08 -44.88 0.48
N GLN A 478 -16.90 -46.02 1.17
CA GLN A 478 -17.79 -47.18 1.09
C GLN A 478 -19.19 -46.86 1.64
N GLU A 479 -19.25 -46.15 2.76
CA GLU A 479 -20.50 -45.74 3.39
C GLU A 479 -21.19 -44.62 2.60
N ALA A 480 -20.41 -43.72 1.99
CA ALA A 480 -20.93 -42.67 1.10
C ALA A 480 -21.61 -43.26 -0.14
N VAL A 481 -20.99 -44.22 -0.84
CA VAL A 481 -21.58 -44.91 -2.00
C VAL A 481 -22.82 -45.72 -1.61
N GLY A 482 -22.86 -46.24 -0.38
CA GLY A 482 -24.01 -46.94 0.19
C GLY A 482 -25.21 -46.03 0.44
N LYS A 483 -25.00 -44.90 1.14
CA LYS A 483 -26.05 -44.02 1.70
C LYS A 483 -26.42 -42.85 0.81
N LYS A 484 -25.47 -42.24 0.09
CA LYS A 484 -25.73 -41.04 -0.73
C LYS A 484 -26.19 -41.43 -2.13
N THR A 485 -27.13 -40.67 -2.68
CA THR A 485 -27.60 -40.81 -4.06
C THR A 485 -26.69 -39.99 -4.98
N VAL A 486 -26.15 -40.62 -6.02
CA VAL A 486 -25.40 -39.94 -7.09
C VAL A 486 -26.32 -38.95 -7.78
N ALA A 487 -25.81 -37.76 -8.12
CA ALA A 487 -26.58 -36.76 -8.84
C ALA A 487 -27.11 -37.33 -10.16
N ARG A 488 -28.37 -37.00 -10.52
CA ARG A 488 -29.07 -37.57 -11.68
C ARG A 488 -28.27 -37.44 -12.98
N GLU A 489 -27.58 -36.32 -13.16
CA GLU A 489 -26.78 -36.02 -14.34
C GLU A 489 -25.49 -36.86 -14.42
N LYS A 490 -24.91 -37.18 -13.25
CA LYS A 490 -23.68 -37.98 -13.10
C LYS A 490 -23.96 -39.49 -13.05
N SER A 491 -25.22 -39.90 -12.87
CA SER A 491 -25.63 -41.31 -12.83
C SER A 491 -25.33 -42.09 -14.12
N SER A 492 -25.24 -41.38 -15.26
CA SER A 492 -24.89 -41.97 -16.55
C SER A 492 -23.41 -42.39 -16.66
N LEU A 493 -22.52 -41.76 -15.87
CA LEU A 493 -21.08 -42.00 -15.90
C LEU A 493 -20.69 -43.25 -15.12
N TRP A 494 -21.41 -43.52 -14.02
CA TRP A 494 -21.18 -44.67 -13.15
C TRP A 494 -22.49 -45.45 -12.96
N PRO A 495 -22.81 -46.39 -13.86
CA PRO A 495 -24.10 -47.07 -13.86
C PRO A 495 -24.31 -48.02 -12.68
N THR A 496 -23.22 -48.43 -12.00
CA THR A 496 -23.27 -49.32 -10.83
C THR A 496 -22.52 -48.71 -9.64
N LYS A 497 -23.02 -48.95 -8.43
CA LYS A 497 -22.34 -48.55 -7.19
C LYS A 497 -20.93 -49.13 -7.07
N THR A 498 -20.73 -50.35 -7.57
CA THR A 498 -19.42 -51.02 -7.64
C THR A 498 -18.46 -50.31 -8.60
N SER A 499 -18.94 -49.79 -9.73
CA SER A 499 -18.12 -49.01 -10.66
C SER A 499 -17.68 -47.67 -10.08
N LEU A 500 -18.56 -46.99 -9.33
CA LEU A 500 -18.21 -45.74 -8.68
C LEU A 500 -17.18 -45.95 -7.56
N LEU A 501 -17.37 -47.00 -6.76
CA LEU A 501 -16.47 -47.35 -5.67
C LEU A 501 -15.06 -47.67 -6.17
N ASN A 502 -14.95 -48.48 -7.24
CA ASN A 502 -13.66 -48.76 -7.87
C ASN A 502 -13.02 -47.50 -8.48
N ALA A 503 -13.82 -46.61 -9.08
CA ALA A 503 -13.32 -45.39 -9.69
C ALA A 503 -12.80 -44.38 -8.64
N ILE A 504 -13.41 -44.29 -7.46
CA ILE A 504 -12.91 -43.44 -6.37
C ILE A 504 -11.67 -44.08 -5.74
N GLN A 505 -11.67 -45.40 -5.51
CA GLN A 505 -10.54 -46.10 -4.89
C GLN A 505 -9.28 -46.17 -5.76
N ASN A 506 -9.43 -46.22 -7.08
CA ASN A 506 -8.29 -46.21 -7.99
C ASN A 506 -7.66 -44.80 -8.14
N ASN A 507 -8.35 -43.75 -7.69
CA ASN A 507 -7.95 -42.35 -7.83
C ASN A 507 -7.69 -41.65 -6.48
N ALA A 508 -7.82 -42.38 -5.37
CA ALA A 508 -7.46 -41.96 -4.02
C ALA A 508 -6.00 -42.38 -3.73
#